data_AF-A0A1C4HTB2-F1
#
_entry.id   AF-A0A1C4HTB2-F1
#
_cell.length_a   1.000
_cell.length_b   1.000
_cell.length_c   1.000
_cell.angle_alpha   90.00
_cell.angle_beta   90.00
_cell.angle_gamma   90.00
#
_symmetry.space_group_name_H-M   'P 1'
#
loop_
_entity.id
_entity.type
_entity.pdbx_description
1 polymer ?
#
loop_
_entity_poly.entity_id
_entity_poly.type
_entity_poly.pdbx_seq_one_letter_code
_entity_poly.pdbx_strand_id
1 'polypeptide(L)'
;MTAVGRDRRDPDAPRHARGSTRSTAPVPDPAAPAGPAGPPGLDHVRTIADAVLYEGYLLYPYRASSHKNQSRWQFGVLGPPAASPDSFAEEPGMATQCLLTAPGDRPATVTVRLRFLQVQVREVQQRTADGGHSRVDALTVDGRSVLSWDEAVEREVALPALVLGQPYDEAHTVPGGQDIEPLTDAHGNPVGRIVRRRLPLVARIRIGAAADGGFVRLSVAVDNEHPDPVSGKDAAIRASLIGSHLILQADGAAFVSLLEPPAGAAPAAARCRQRRCWPVLAGPKGSTDTVLGAPIILYDHPEIAEQSPGALFDSTEIDEILTLRVMTMTEQEKAEARATDPRAREIIDRCDAMSAAELQQLHGLLRDPHAPPPVPGPVPGADAHPDLRDAEPPAFDTGGAPWWDPAADAEVSPGSDAVVIDGVRVSQGSLVRVHPSRRADAQDLFFADQVARVTAVLSDVDGGVHVALVLVDDPAADLHDWYGRYFYFAPDELEPLTAGRAQEHREESRS
;
A
#
# COMPACT_ATOMS: atom_id res chain seq x y z
N MET A 1 -1.09 16.96 94.47
CA MET A 1 -0.37 17.90 93.59
C MET A 1 0.10 17.11 92.37
N THR A 2 -0.39 17.51 91.20
CA THR A 2 0.08 17.14 89.84
C THR A 2 -0.15 15.70 89.37
N ALA A 3 -0.95 15.61 88.30
CA ALA A 3 -1.34 14.39 87.62
C ALA A 3 -0.81 14.36 86.18
N VAL A 4 -0.74 13.14 85.66
CA VAL A 4 -0.76 12.70 84.26
C VAL A 4 0.55 12.84 83.46
N GLY A 5 0.96 11.67 82.97
CA GLY A 5 2.16 11.41 82.20
C GLY A 5 1.98 11.66 80.70
N ARG A 6 3.14 11.81 80.04
CA ARG A 6 3.29 11.98 78.60
C ARG A 6 3.40 10.62 77.93
N ASP A 7 2.52 10.40 76.96
CA ASP A 7 2.61 9.34 75.97
C ASP A 7 3.40 9.84 74.74
N ARG A 8 4.28 9.00 74.19
CA ARG A 8 5.10 9.29 73.00
C ARG A 8 4.69 8.36 71.86
N ARG A 9 4.38 9.02 70.76
CA ARG A 9 3.94 8.56 69.44
C ARG A 9 4.81 7.47 68.83
N ASP A 10 4.14 6.56 68.13
CA ASP A 10 4.67 5.82 66.98
C ASP A 10 3.54 5.67 65.95
N PRO A 11 3.70 6.06 64.67
CA PRO A 11 2.66 5.87 63.66
C PRO A 11 3.17 5.00 62.50
N ASP A 12 2.63 3.78 62.35
CA ASP A 12 2.52 3.17 61.03
C ASP A 12 1.50 2.02 61.00
N ALA A 13 0.32 2.31 60.41
CA ALA A 13 -0.54 1.40 59.64
C ALA A 13 -1.96 2.01 59.45
N PRO A 14 -2.46 2.14 58.21
CA PRO A 14 -3.89 2.07 57.93
C PRO A 14 -4.16 0.88 56.99
N ARG A 15 -4.95 -0.12 57.39
CA ARG A 15 -6.43 -0.19 57.36
C ARG A 15 -7.05 0.14 56.01
N HIS A 16 -7.47 -0.92 55.33
CA HIS A 16 -8.41 -0.93 54.20
C HIS A 16 -9.71 -0.19 54.50
N ALA A 17 -10.11 0.72 53.62
CA ALA A 17 -11.50 1.11 53.42
C ALA A 17 -11.73 1.50 51.95
N ARG A 18 -12.82 0.97 51.39
CA ARG A 18 -13.26 1.09 50.00
C ARG A 18 -13.68 2.52 49.66
N GLY A 19 -13.25 3.00 48.50
CA GLY A 19 -13.79 4.19 47.83
C GLY A 19 -13.72 4.00 46.32
N SER A 20 -14.82 3.50 45.73
CA SER A 20 -15.01 3.38 44.29
C SER A 20 -15.33 4.77 43.73
N THR A 21 -14.35 5.44 43.12
CA THR A 21 -14.60 6.62 42.29
C THR A 21 -14.64 6.20 40.82
N ARG A 22 -15.85 6.20 40.24
CA ARG A 22 -16.06 6.15 38.79
C ARG A 22 -15.47 7.43 38.20
N SER A 23 -14.34 7.33 37.53
CA SER A 23 -13.85 8.37 36.61
C SER A 23 -14.48 8.11 35.26
N THR A 24 -15.58 8.80 34.96
CA THR A 24 -16.16 8.87 33.62
C THR A 24 -15.28 9.79 32.78
N ALA A 25 -14.34 9.21 32.04
CA ALA A 25 -13.72 9.91 30.91
C ALA A 25 -14.80 10.17 29.85
N PRO A 26 -14.90 11.38 29.28
CA PRO A 26 -15.90 11.66 28.27
C PRO A 26 -15.64 10.84 27.00
N VAL A 27 -16.71 10.27 26.46
CA VAL A 27 -16.76 9.67 25.13
C VAL A 27 -16.41 10.77 24.11
N PRO A 28 -15.52 10.53 23.13
CA PRO A 28 -15.22 11.51 22.11
C PRO A 28 -16.46 11.74 21.22
N ASP A 29 -16.79 13.00 21.02
CA ASP A 29 -17.89 13.46 20.18
C ASP A 29 -17.57 13.16 18.70
N PRO A 30 -18.42 12.41 17.96
CA PRO A 30 -18.19 12.08 16.54
C PRO A 30 -18.33 13.29 15.60
N ALA A 31 -18.58 14.49 16.12
CA ALA A 31 -18.72 15.73 15.35
C ALA A 31 -17.67 16.81 15.71
N ALA A 32 -16.46 16.42 16.13
CA ALA A 32 -15.37 17.38 16.28
C ALA A 32 -14.99 17.97 14.91
N PRO A 33 -14.98 19.31 14.74
CA PRO A 33 -14.62 19.93 13.47
C PRO A 33 -13.17 19.58 13.14
N ALA A 34 -12.94 19.22 11.87
CA ALA A 34 -11.60 19.04 11.32
C ALA A 34 -10.69 20.20 11.75
N GLY A 35 -9.48 19.87 12.18
CA GLY A 35 -8.45 20.87 12.47
C GLY A 35 -8.25 21.80 11.26
N PRO A 36 -7.62 22.97 11.45
CA PRO A 36 -7.44 23.94 10.36
C PRO A 36 -6.83 23.24 9.15
N ALA A 37 -7.49 23.39 7.99
CA ALA A 37 -7.05 22.83 6.72
C ALA A 37 -5.58 23.18 6.51
N GLY A 38 -4.77 22.18 6.16
CA GLY A 38 -3.37 22.39 5.80
C GLY A 38 -3.25 23.33 4.60
N PRO A 39 -2.05 23.80 4.26
CA PRO A 39 -1.85 24.50 2.99
C PRO A 39 -2.38 23.61 1.85
N PRO A 40 -3.02 24.18 0.81
CA PRO A 40 -3.84 23.46 -0.18
C PRO A 40 -3.14 22.33 -0.97
N GLY A 41 -1.81 22.18 -0.85
CA GLY A 41 -1.07 21.05 -1.41
C GLY A 41 -1.05 19.79 -0.53
N LEU A 42 -1.21 19.90 0.80
CA LEU A 42 -1.10 18.76 1.71
C LEU A 42 -2.30 17.82 1.62
N ASP A 43 -3.50 18.35 1.38
CA ASP A 43 -4.73 17.54 1.28
C ASP A 43 -4.66 16.60 0.07
N HIS A 44 -4.12 17.06 -1.06
CA HIS A 44 -3.89 16.21 -2.23
C HIS A 44 -2.87 15.09 -1.95
N VAL A 45 -1.75 15.43 -1.30
CA VAL A 45 -0.73 14.43 -0.89
C VAL A 45 -1.32 13.41 0.08
N ARG A 46 -2.23 13.84 0.97
CA ARG A 46 -2.93 12.93 1.89
C ARG A 46 -3.79 11.92 1.15
N THR A 47 -4.46 12.30 0.06
CA THR A 47 -5.26 11.36 -0.74
C THR A 47 -4.39 10.25 -1.33
N ILE A 48 -3.23 10.59 -1.89
CA ILE A 48 -2.28 9.59 -2.41
C ILE A 48 -1.73 8.72 -1.28
N ALA A 49 -1.38 9.36 -0.17
CA ALA A 49 -0.90 8.67 1.02
C ALA A 49 -1.96 7.71 1.60
N ASP A 50 -3.25 8.02 1.48
CA ASP A 50 -4.36 7.13 1.87
C ASP A 50 -4.45 5.91 0.93
N ALA A 51 -4.28 6.12 -0.38
CA ALA A 51 -4.21 5.00 -1.33
C ALA A 51 -3.06 4.05 -0.97
N VAL A 52 -1.86 4.61 -0.75
CA VAL A 52 -0.68 3.84 -0.30
C VAL A 52 -0.90 3.14 1.04
N LEU A 53 -1.59 3.79 1.99
CA LEU A 53 -1.88 3.23 3.33
C LEU A 53 -2.72 1.95 3.24
N TYR A 54 -3.66 1.93 2.31
CA TYR A 54 -4.63 0.87 2.16
C TYR A 54 -4.32 -0.12 1.03
N GLU A 55 -3.22 0.09 0.30
CA GLU A 55 -2.74 -0.83 -0.71
C GLU A 55 -2.53 -2.24 -0.11
N GLY A 56 -3.24 -3.23 -0.65
CA GLY A 56 -3.20 -4.60 -0.16
C GLY A 56 -3.98 -4.88 1.15
N TYR A 57 -4.76 -3.92 1.65
CA TYR A 57 -5.49 -4.05 2.94
C TYR A 57 -6.54 -5.16 2.92
N LEU A 58 -7.37 -5.18 1.87
CA LEU A 58 -8.46 -6.14 1.69
C LEU A 58 -8.74 -6.31 0.19
N LEU A 59 -8.50 -7.48 -0.38
CA LEU A 59 -8.07 -7.59 -1.79
C LEU A 59 -9.09 -8.16 -2.79
N TYR A 60 -10.38 -7.81 -2.89
CA TYR A 60 -11.37 -8.60 -3.69
C TYR A 60 -11.36 -10.12 -3.32
N PRO A 61 -12.46 -10.87 -3.38
CA PRO A 61 -13.84 -10.42 -3.30
C PRO A 61 -14.19 -9.76 -1.95
N TYR A 62 -13.21 -9.24 -1.20
CA TYR A 62 -13.40 -8.47 0.04
C TYR A 62 -14.08 -9.23 1.18
N ARG A 63 -14.04 -10.56 1.13
CA ARG A 63 -14.64 -11.46 2.13
C ARG A 63 -13.61 -11.96 3.13
N ALA A 64 -14.02 -12.09 4.39
CA ALA A 64 -13.24 -12.70 5.45
C ALA A 64 -12.84 -14.16 5.13
N SER A 65 -13.72 -14.91 4.46
CA SER A 65 -13.45 -16.30 4.05
C SER A 65 -12.42 -16.44 2.92
N SER A 66 -12.04 -15.36 2.24
CA SER A 66 -11.10 -15.44 1.12
C SER A 66 -9.68 -15.71 1.63
N HIS A 67 -9.03 -16.76 1.12
CA HIS A 67 -7.68 -17.17 1.54
C HIS A 67 -6.66 -16.02 1.50
N LYS A 68 -6.72 -15.18 0.45
CA LYS A 68 -5.84 -14.00 0.34
C LYS A 68 -6.08 -12.98 1.45
N ASN A 69 -7.30 -12.84 1.96
CA ASN A 69 -7.62 -11.89 3.02
C ASN A 69 -7.35 -12.47 4.43
N GLN A 70 -7.19 -13.78 4.56
CA GLN A 70 -6.73 -14.43 5.81
C GLN A 70 -5.22 -14.20 6.07
N SER A 71 -4.53 -13.56 5.12
CA SER A 71 -3.15 -13.11 5.26
C SER A 71 -3.10 -11.63 4.96
N ARG A 72 -2.32 -10.85 5.71
CA ARG A 72 -2.07 -9.44 5.38
C ARG A 72 -0.95 -9.36 4.35
N TRP A 73 -1.23 -8.79 3.19
CA TRP A 73 -0.30 -8.63 2.06
C TRP A 73 0.16 -7.18 1.86
N GLN A 74 -0.08 -6.32 2.84
CA GLN A 74 0.18 -4.89 2.72
C GLN A 74 1.67 -4.60 2.64
N PHE A 75 2.04 -3.66 1.78
CA PHE A 75 3.38 -3.10 1.75
C PHE A 75 3.64 -2.24 3.00
N GLY A 76 4.91 -2.00 3.33
CA GLY A 76 5.29 -1.10 4.43
C GLY A 76 5.00 -1.66 5.82
N VAL A 77 5.00 -2.99 6.00
CA VAL A 77 4.87 -3.61 7.32
C VAL A 77 6.21 -3.53 8.06
N LEU A 78 6.19 -2.93 9.25
CA LEU A 78 7.32 -2.91 10.18
C LEU A 78 7.03 -3.91 11.31
N GLY A 79 7.60 -5.11 11.19
CA GLY A 79 7.37 -6.21 12.14
C GLY A 79 8.00 -5.97 13.50
N PRO A 80 7.65 -6.76 14.53
CA PRO A 80 8.31 -6.66 15.82
C PRO A 80 9.77 -7.16 15.73
N PRO A 81 10.73 -6.50 16.41
CA PRO A 81 12.16 -6.81 16.26
C PRO A 81 12.56 -8.18 16.83
N ALA A 82 11.74 -8.74 17.73
CA ALA A 82 11.97 -10.03 18.38
C ALA A 82 10.91 -11.07 17.99
N ALA A 83 10.57 -11.16 16.70
CA ALA A 83 9.68 -12.21 16.19
C ALA A 83 10.40 -13.57 16.07
N SER A 84 9.71 -14.65 16.39
CA SER A 84 10.21 -16.00 16.10
C SER A 84 10.20 -16.27 14.58
N PRO A 85 11.12 -17.12 14.04
CA PRO A 85 11.20 -17.37 12.60
C PRO A 85 9.91 -17.88 11.95
N ASP A 86 9.09 -18.65 12.67
CA ASP A 86 7.79 -19.17 12.23
C ASP A 86 6.66 -18.13 12.24
N SER A 87 6.95 -16.90 12.69
CA SER A 87 5.99 -15.81 12.67
C SER A 87 5.86 -15.16 11.29
N PHE A 88 6.81 -15.41 10.36
CA PHE A 88 6.87 -14.74 9.05
C PHE A 88 6.78 -13.21 9.17
N ALA A 89 7.39 -12.65 10.22
CA ALA A 89 7.37 -11.22 10.46
C ALA A 89 8.32 -10.49 9.50
N GLU A 90 7.87 -9.34 9.04
CA GLU A 90 8.67 -8.42 8.22
C GLU A 90 9.74 -7.72 9.06
N GLU A 91 10.78 -7.20 8.39
CA GLU A 91 11.85 -6.43 9.04
C GLU A 91 11.27 -5.26 9.87
N PRO A 92 11.86 -4.94 11.04
CA PRO A 92 11.28 -3.97 11.96
C PRO A 92 11.45 -2.52 11.53
N GLY A 93 12.24 -2.25 10.50
CA GLY A 93 12.64 -0.90 10.14
C GLY A 93 12.48 -0.56 8.66
N MET A 94 12.28 0.74 8.42
CA MET A 94 12.42 1.39 7.12
C MET A 94 13.31 2.62 7.25
N ALA A 95 13.88 3.08 6.15
CA ALA A 95 14.61 4.34 6.10
C ALA A 95 14.54 4.95 4.71
N THR A 96 14.49 6.27 4.66
CA THR A 96 14.56 7.02 3.42
C THR A 96 15.60 8.14 3.52
N GLN A 97 16.28 8.41 2.41
CA GLN A 97 17.19 9.54 2.26
C GLN A 97 16.69 10.45 1.16
N CYS A 98 16.49 11.72 1.48
CA CYS A 98 16.07 12.76 0.56
C CYS A 98 17.18 13.79 0.37
N LEU A 99 17.18 14.48 -0.76
CA LEU A 99 18.04 15.64 -0.99
C LEU A 99 17.23 16.92 -0.90
N LEU A 100 17.82 17.93 -0.26
CA LEU A 100 17.30 19.28 -0.23
C LEU A 100 18.36 20.26 -0.75
N THR A 101 17.93 21.36 -1.34
CA THR A 101 18.79 22.51 -1.59
C THR A 101 19.41 22.98 -0.27
N ALA A 102 20.66 23.48 -0.31
CA ALA A 102 21.24 24.12 0.86
C ALA A 102 20.32 25.24 1.39
N PRO A 103 20.19 25.40 2.71
CA PRO A 103 19.43 26.51 3.29
C PRO A 103 19.98 27.84 2.79
N GLY A 104 19.09 28.78 2.48
CA GLY A 104 19.46 30.18 2.26
C GLY A 104 19.75 30.90 3.59
N ASP A 105 19.55 32.23 3.61
CA ASP A 105 19.80 33.04 4.81
C ASP A 105 18.81 32.77 5.96
N ARG A 106 17.66 32.12 5.68
CA ARG A 106 16.71 31.68 6.70
C ARG A 106 16.96 30.23 7.08
N PRO A 107 16.84 29.88 8.39
CA PRO A 107 16.91 28.49 8.82
C PRO A 107 15.78 27.69 8.18
N ALA A 108 16.14 26.65 7.43
CA ALA A 108 15.18 25.72 6.87
C ALA A 108 14.64 24.78 7.96
N THR A 109 13.38 24.38 7.83
CA THR A 109 12.76 23.39 8.72
C THR A 109 12.16 22.24 7.93
N VAL A 110 12.03 21.07 8.58
CA VAL A 110 11.36 19.90 8.02
C VAL A 110 10.32 19.40 9.03
N THR A 111 9.10 19.18 8.55
CA THR A 111 8.05 18.49 9.29
C THR A 111 7.94 17.06 8.79
N VAL A 112 7.95 16.09 9.70
CA VAL A 112 7.84 14.67 9.38
C VAL A 112 6.55 14.12 9.96
N ARG A 113 5.78 13.41 9.13
CA ARG A 113 4.60 12.65 9.55
C ARG A 113 4.78 11.19 9.18
N LEU A 114 4.75 10.33 10.18
CA LEU A 114 4.66 8.89 10.00
C LEU A 114 3.18 8.50 10.01
N ARG A 115 2.73 7.82 8.97
CA ARG A 115 1.38 7.28 8.86
C ARG A 115 1.43 5.77 8.70
N PHE A 116 0.51 5.07 9.35
CA PHE A 116 0.40 3.61 9.33
C PHE A 116 -0.96 3.17 9.88
N LEU A 117 -1.27 1.90 9.69
CA LEU A 117 -2.41 1.19 10.26
C LEU A 117 -1.99 0.40 11.49
N GLN A 118 -2.77 0.53 12.57
CA GLN A 118 -2.69 -0.30 13.76
C GLN A 118 -3.79 -1.35 13.69
N VAL A 119 -3.44 -2.64 13.81
CA VAL A 119 -4.43 -3.74 13.81
C VAL A 119 -5.41 -3.59 14.96
N GLN A 120 -6.68 -3.80 14.65
CA GLN A 120 -7.78 -3.87 15.59
C GLN A 120 -8.51 -5.19 15.45
N VAL A 121 -8.34 -6.08 16.43
CA VAL A 121 -9.01 -7.38 16.44
C VAL A 121 -10.47 -7.16 16.83
N ARG A 122 -11.40 -7.35 15.88
CA ARG A 122 -12.85 -7.39 16.12
C ARG A 122 -13.24 -8.83 16.47
N GLU A 123 -13.55 -9.07 17.73
CA GLU A 123 -13.99 -10.37 18.24
C GLU A 123 -15.48 -10.32 18.55
N VAL A 124 -16.27 -11.17 17.88
CA VAL A 124 -17.69 -11.35 18.16
C VAL A 124 -17.85 -12.38 19.27
N GLN A 125 -18.70 -12.05 20.24
CA GLN A 125 -19.03 -12.95 21.33
C GLN A 125 -20.54 -13.13 21.43
N GLN A 126 -21.01 -14.37 21.40
CA GLN A 126 -22.40 -14.73 21.63
C GLN A 126 -22.68 -14.79 23.13
N ARG A 127 -23.87 -14.32 23.54
CA ARG A 127 -24.34 -14.46 24.92
C ARG A 127 -24.74 -15.92 25.19
N THR A 128 -24.21 -16.51 26.25
CA THR A 128 -24.52 -17.88 26.68
C THR A 128 -25.74 -17.92 27.60
N ALA A 129 -26.34 -19.09 27.78
CA ALA A 129 -27.58 -19.26 28.57
C ALA A 129 -27.44 -18.88 30.05
N ASP A 130 -26.23 -18.96 30.60
CA ASP A 130 -25.86 -18.53 31.95
C ASP A 130 -25.59 -17.01 32.06
N GLY A 131 -25.75 -16.26 30.96
CA GLY A 131 -25.49 -14.82 30.89
C GLY A 131 -24.02 -14.45 30.65
N GLY A 132 -23.16 -15.46 30.44
CA GLY A 132 -21.77 -15.28 30.00
C GLY A 132 -21.64 -14.91 28.51
N HIS A 133 -20.40 -14.96 28.01
CA HIS A 133 -20.09 -14.70 26.61
C HIS A 133 -19.06 -15.70 26.08
N SER A 134 -19.31 -16.28 24.91
CA SER A 134 -18.39 -17.18 24.21
C SER A 134 -17.99 -16.59 22.86
N ARG A 135 -16.71 -16.70 22.50
CA ARG A 135 -16.20 -16.24 21.19
C ARG A 135 -16.81 -17.06 20.06
N VAL A 136 -17.18 -16.41 18.96
CA VAL A 136 -17.71 -17.04 17.76
C VAL A 136 -17.14 -16.35 16.51
N ASP A 137 -16.99 -17.09 15.43
CA ASP A 137 -16.50 -16.51 14.16
C ASP A 137 -17.57 -15.63 13.50
N ALA A 138 -18.85 -15.94 13.72
CA ALA A 138 -19.97 -15.17 13.23
C ALA A 138 -21.16 -15.25 14.19
N LEU A 139 -21.93 -14.17 14.28
CA LEU A 139 -23.22 -14.13 14.95
C LEU A 139 -24.26 -13.51 14.01
N THR A 140 -25.40 -14.17 13.83
CA THR A 140 -26.52 -13.59 13.08
C THR A 140 -27.44 -12.83 14.02
N VAL A 141 -27.67 -11.55 13.76
CA VAL A 141 -28.57 -10.68 14.52
C VAL A 141 -29.58 -10.08 13.54
N ASP A 142 -30.85 -10.37 13.74
CA ASP A 142 -31.96 -9.91 12.88
C ASP A 142 -31.71 -10.15 11.38
N GLY A 143 -31.18 -11.34 11.04
CA GLY A 143 -30.87 -11.73 9.66
C GLY A 143 -29.59 -11.12 9.08
N ARG A 144 -28.85 -10.30 9.83
CA ARG A 144 -27.55 -9.75 9.44
C ARG A 144 -26.40 -10.50 10.12
N SER A 145 -25.38 -10.86 9.35
CA SER A 145 -24.18 -11.49 9.90
C SER A 145 -23.23 -10.45 10.48
N VAL A 146 -22.70 -10.72 11.68
CA VAL A 146 -21.63 -9.96 12.33
C VAL A 146 -20.44 -10.90 12.48
N LEU A 147 -19.31 -10.58 11.84
CA LEU A 147 -18.15 -11.47 11.75
C LEU A 147 -17.02 -11.06 12.71
N SER A 148 -16.34 -12.02 13.31
CA SER A 148 -15.01 -11.80 13.88
C SER A 148 -14.02 -11.55 12.75
N TRP A 149 -13.20 -10.51 12.87
CA TRP A 149 -12.32 -10.03 11.79
C TRP A 149 -11.20 -9.15 12.36
N ASP A 150 -10.03 -9.13 11.72
CA ASP A 150 -9.02 -8.12 12.04
C ASP A 150 -9.31 -6.86 11.19
N GLU A 151 -9.70 -5.78 11.84
CA GLU A 151 -9.84 -4.43 11.28
C GLU A 151 -8.49 -3.68 11.40
N ALA A 152 -8.45 -2.43 10.95
CA ALA A 152 -7.35 -1.53 11.20
C ALA A 152 -7.81 -0.11 11.53
N VAL A 153 -7.01 0.60 12.32
CA VAL A 153 -7.21 2.01 12.66
C VAL A 153 -6.02 2.82 12.15
N GLU A 154 -6.31 3.90 11.44
CA GLU A 154 -5.31 4.84 10.97
C GLU A 154 -4.62 5.56 12.13
N ARG A 155 -3.30 5.65 12.05
CA ARG A 155 -2.46 6.35 13.02
C ARG A 155 -1.53 7.30 12.29
N GLU A 156 -1.35 8.47 12.90
CA GLU A 156 -0.39 9.46 12.46
C GLU A 156 0.42 9.91 13.67
N VAL A 157 1.75 9.86 13.52
CA VAL A 157 2.71 10.51 14.43
C VAL A 157 3.25 11.71 13.69
N ALA A 158 2.80 12.90 14.08
CA ALA A 158 3.26 14.17 13.52
C ALA A 158 4.30 14.81 14.45
N LEU A 159 5.50 15.02 13.93
CA LEU A 159 6.56 15.72 14.65
C LEU A 159 6.38 17.24 14.56
N PRO A 160 6.89 18.02 15.53
CA PRO A 160 7.03 19.46 15.36
C PRO A 160 7.97 19.78 14.18
N ALA A 161 7.92 21.01 13.66
CA ALA A 161 8.88 21.46 12.66
C ALA A 161 10.30 21.44 13.24
N LEU A 162 11.19 20.65 12.64
CA LEU A 162 12.56 20.46 13.08
C LEU A 162 13.48 21.33 12.22
N VAL A 163 14.45 22.02 12.85
CA VAL A 163 15.45 22.78 12.09
C VAL A 163 16.35 21.81 11.33
N LEU A 164 16.50 22.02 10.02
CA LEU A 164 17.33 21.16 9.18
C LEU A 164 18.79 21.15 9.69
N GLY A 165 19.33 19.96 9.94
CA GLY A 165 20.65 19.79 10.57
C GLY A 165 20.61 19.42 12.05
N GLN A 166 19.50 19.68 12.75
CA GLN A 166 19.34 19.21 14.12
C GLN A 166 18.96 17.72 14.13
N PRO A 167 19.70 16.86 14.86
CA PRO A 167 19.34 15.45 14.97
C PRO A 167 18.08 15.28 15.82
N TYR A 168 17.29 14.26 15.50
CA TYR A 168 16.12 13.82 16.26
C TYR A 168 16.18 12.31 16.46
N ASP A 169 15.91 11.83 17.67
CA ASP A 169 15.86 10.40 18.00
C ASP A 169 14.91 10.23 19.20
N GLU A 170 13.64 9.97 18.91
CA GLU A 170 12.63 9.75 19.95
C GLU A 170 11.73 8.56 19.63
N ALA A 171 11.28 7.89 20.69
CA ALA A 171 10.30 6.83 20.63
C ALA A 171 8.90 7.39 20.89
N HIS A 172 7.95 7.03 20.01
CA HIS A 172 6.57 7.45 20.08
C HIS A 172 5.68 6.26 20.41
N THR A 173 4.99 6.33 21.55
CA THR A 173 4.02 5.32 21.96
C THR A 173 2.66 5.62 21.33
N VAL A 174 2.11 4.63 20.63
CA VAL A 174 0.76 4.66 20.09
C VAL A 174 -0.14 3.82 20.98
N PRO A 175 -1.23 4.39 21.54
CA PRO A 175 -2.03 3.69 22.53
C PRO A 175 -2.75 2.49 21.92
N GLY A 176 -2.73 1.38 22.66
CA GLY A 176 -3.66 0.28 22.46
C GLY A 176 -5.04 0.62 23.03
N GLY A 177 -5.91 -0.37 23.16
CA GLY A 177 -7.20 -0.18 23.80
C GLY A 177 -8.15 -1.35 23.62
N GLN A 178 -9.27 -1.27 24.32
CA GLN A 178 -10.39 -2.19 24.16
C GLN A 178 -11.71 -1.43 24.18
N ASP A 179 -12.52 -1.67 23.16
CA ASP A 179 -13.86 -1.10 23.01
C ASP A 179 -14.88 -2.26 22.97
N ILE A 180 -16.03 -2.09 23.65
CA ILE A 180 -17.08 -3.10 23.71
C ILE A 180 -18.39 -2.51 23.21
N GLU A 181 -18.98 -3.13 22.20
CA GLU A 181 -20.27 -2.77 21.61
C GLU A 181 -21.28 -3.90 21.87
N PRO A 182 -22.35 -3.65 22.65
CA PRO A 182 -23.42 -4.63 22.85
C PRO A 182 -24.17 -4.93 21.55
N LEU A 183 -24.52 -6.20 21.31
CA LEU A 183 -25.39 -6.61 20.23
C LEU A 183 -26.77 -6.99 20.80
N THR A 184 -27.81 -6.34 20.30
CA THR A 184 -29.21 -6.57 20.68
C THR A 184 -30.04 -6.97 19.47
N ASP A 185 -31.04 -7.84 19.68
CA ASP A 185 -32.05 -8.15 18.67
C ASP A 185 -33.05 -6.99 18.48
N ALA A 186 -33.96 -7.13 17.50
CA ALA A 186 -35.00 -6.16 17.20
C ALA A 186 -35.97 -5.86 18.37
N HIS A 187 -35.98 -6.71 19.39
CA HIS A 187 -36.77 -6.54 20.61
C HIS A 187 -35.96 -5.91 21.75
N GLY A 188 -34.70 -5.56 21.52
CA GLY A 188 -33.79 -4.96 22.50
C GLY A 188 -33.16 -5.96 23.47
N ASN A 189 -33.29 -7.27 23.23
CA ASN A 189 -32.67 -8.28 24.08
C ASN A 189 -31.18 -8.43 23.70
N PRO A 190 -30.26 -8.50 24.68
CA PRO A 190 -28.85 -8.71 24.40
C PRO A 190 -28.60 -10.13 23.90
N VAL A 191 -28.07 -10.25 22.68
CA VAL A 191 -27.72 -11.54 22.03
C VAL A 191 -26.22 -11.79 21.99
N GLY A 192 -25.41 -10.74 22.19
CA GLY A 192 -23.96 -10.84 22.19
C GLY A 192 -23.28 -9.50 22.37
N ARG A 193 -22.01 -9.41 21.97
CA ARG A 193 -21.24 -8.17 21.91
C ARG A 193 -20.08 -8.31 20.91
N ILE A 194 -19.63 -7.17 20.40
CA ILE A 194 -18.38 -7.03 19.67
C ILE A 194 -17.33 -6.47 20.64
N VAL A 195 -16.16 -7.09 20.69
CA VAL A 195 -15.00 -6.60 21.45
C VAL A 195 -13.89 -6.27 20.47
N ARG A 196 -13.52 -5.00 20.37
CA ARG A 196 -12.41 -4.53 19.55
C ARG A 196 -11.18 -4.32 20.40
N ARG A 197 -10.04 -4.92 20.04
CA ARG A 197 -8.78 -4.82 20.80
C ARG A 197 -7.63 -4.36 19.92
N ARG A 198 -6.81 -3.46 20.43
CA ARG A 198 -5.57 -2.97 19.81
C ARG A 198 -4.41 -3.14 20.79
N LEU A 199 -3.29 -3.68 20.33
CA LEU A 199 -2.05 -3.68 21.11
C LEU A 199 -1.40 -2.29 21.04
N PRO A 200 -0.78 -1.79 22.14
CA PRO A 200 0.05 -0.60 22.04
C PRO A 200 1.25 -0.86 21.12
N LEU A 201 1.67 0.17 20.39
CA LEU A 201 2.83 0.12 19.50
C LEU A 201 3.86 1.19 19.92
N VAL A 202 5.13 0.96 19.60
CA VAL A 202 6.21 1.93 19.83
C VAL A 202 6.98 2.10 18.53
N ALA A 203 7.02 3.33 18.02
CA ALA A 203 7.74 3.67 16.80
C ALA A 203 8.88 4.63 17.15
N ARG A 204 10.13 4.25 16.92
CA ARG A 204 11.26 5.17 17.03
C ARG A 204 11.50 5.87 15.72
N ILE A 205 11.55 7.19 15.75
CA ILE A 205 11.83 8.03 14.58
C ILE A 205 13.21 8.68 14.77
N ARG A 206 14.11 8.45 13.80
CA ARG A 206 15.46 9.00 13.79
C ARG A 206 15.66 9.87 12.57
N ILE A 207 16.11 11.10 12.78
CA ILE A 207 16.34 12.08 11.72
C ILE A 207 17.74 12.64 11.86
N GLY A 208 18.46 12.65 10.75
CA GLY A 208 19.77 13.26 10.64
C GLY A 208 19.92 13.97 9.30
N ALA A 209 20.82 14.94 9.24
CA ALA A 209 21.13 15.62 8.00
C ALA A 209 22.65 15.82 7.85
N ALA A 210 23.14 15.67 6.62
CA ALA A 210 24.55 15.87 6.30
C ALA A 210 24.68 16.69 5.02
N ALA A 211 25.67 17.58 4.96
CA ALA A 211 26.00 18.28 3.73
C ALA A 211 26.52 17.29 2.67
N ASP A 212 26.09 17.45 1.43
CA ASP A 212 26.49 16.60 0.32
C ASP A 212 26.52 17.37 -1.01
N GLY A 213 27.71 17.74 -1.49
CA GLY A 213 27.88 18.32 -2.82
C GLY A 213 27.10 19.62 -3.09
N GLY A 214 26.93 20.48 -2.08
CA GLY A 214 26.12 21.71 -2.17
C GLY A 214 24.63 21.51 -1.84
N PHE A 215 24.24 20.28 -1.49
CA PHE A 215 22.91 19.91 -1.02
C PHE A 215 22.96 19.48 0.44
N VAL A 216 21.78 19.24 1.02
CA VAL A 216 21.63 18.59 2.32
C VAL A 216 20.95 17.25 2.09
N ARG A 217 21.60 16.16 2.51
CA ARG A 217 21.01 14.84 2.54
C ARG A 217 20.32 14.63 3.88
N LEU A 218 19.00 14.63 3.87
CA LEU A 218 18.15 14.29 5.02
C LEU A 218 17.99 12.78 5.07
N SER A 219 18.20 12.17 6.23
CA SER A 219 17.91 10.75 6.49
C SER A 219 16.80 10.67 7.52
N VAL A 220 15.74 9.91 7.22
CA VAL A 220 14.63 9.62 8.15
C VAL A 220 14.51 8.11 8.26
N ALA A 221 14.64 7.57 9.46
CA ALA A 221 14.45 6.15 9.76
C ALA A 221 13.31 5.96 10.76
N VAL A 222 12.55 4.90 10.56
CA VAL A 222 11.46 4.48 11.45
C VAL A 222 11.67 3.02 11.78
N ASP A 223 11.66 2.70 13.07
CA ASP A 223 11.78 1.32 13.55
C ASP A 223 10.66 1.01 14.55
N ASN A 224 10.07 -0.18 14.41
CA ASN A 224 9.18 -0.76 15.39
C ASN A 224 10.00 -1.25 16.59
N GLU A 225 9.74 -0.72 17.77
CA GLU A 225 10.40 -1.09 19.02
C GLU A 225 9.46 -1.87 19.95
N HIS A 226 8.64 -2.76 19.39
CA HIS A 226 7.83 -3.67 20.20
C HIS A 226 8.72 -4.41 21.22
N PRO A 227 8.42 -4.32 22.53
CA PRO A 227 9.36 -4.67 23.58
C PRO A 227 9.48 -6.18 23.83
N ASP A 228 8.43 -6.94 23.51
CA ASP A 228 8.31 -8.35 23.89
C ASP A 228 8.63 -9.27 22.72
N PRO A 229 9.15 -10.48 22.97
CA PRO A 229 9.23 -11.52 21.95
C PRO A 229 7.83 -11.89 21.44
N VAL A 230 7.71 -12.05 20.13
CA VAL A 230 6.44 -12.38 19.48
C VAL A 230 6.53 -13.71 18.77
N SER A 231 5.51 -14.55 18.92
CA SER A 231 5.44 -15.86 18.26
C SER A 231 4.09 -16.06 17.58
N GLY A 232 4.15 -16.62 16.37
CA GLY A 232 3.00 -16.82 15.51
C GLY A 232 2.63 -15.57 14.69
N LYS A 233 2.18 -15.84 13.47
CA LYS A 233 1.81 -14.83 12.47
C LYS A 233 0.82 -13.78 12.98
N ASP A 234 -0.24 -14.21 13.65
CA ASP A 234 -1.29 -13.30 14.13
C ASP A 234 -0.78 -12.35 15.22
N ALA A 235 0.10 -12.84 16.11
CA ALA A 235 0.69 -11.99 17.14
C ALA A 235 1.67 -11.00 16.51
N ALA A 236 2.48 -11.44 15.55
CA ALA A 236 3.45 -10.59 14.86
C ALA A 236 2.77 -9.43 14.15
N ILE A 237 1.72 -9.70 13.37
CA ILE A 237 1.03 -8.64 12.64
C ILE A 237 0.30 -7.66 13.58
N ARG A 238 -0.24 -8.13 14.71
CA ARG A 238 -0.87 -7.27 15.73
C ARG A 238 0.12 -6.35 16.46
N ALA A 239 1.39 -6.74 16.51
CA ALA A 239 2.49 -5.96 17.06
C ALA A 239 3.24 -5.13 15.99
N SER A 240 2.77 -5.13 14.74
CA SER A 240 3.41 -4.44 13.62
C SER A 240 2.78 -3.07 13.34
N LEU A 241 3.55 -2.16 12.72
CA LEU A 241 2.99 -1.01 12.00
C LEU A 241 2.75 -1.42 10.55
N ILE A 242 1.55 -1.21 10.00
CA ILE A 242 1.18 -1.74 8.68
C ILE A 242 0.94 -0.58 7.69
N GLY A 243 1.36 -0.71 6.43
CA GLY A 243 1.18 0.40 5.47
C GLY A 243 2.02 1.63 5.83
N SER A 244 3.16 1.44 6.51
CA SER A 244 3.99 2.53 7.03
C SER A 244 4.58 3.35 5.90
N HIS A 245 4.36 4.66 5.93
CA HIS A 245 4.91 5.62 4.98
C HIS A 245 5.12 6.98 5.64
N LEU A 246 5.86 7.87 4.94
CA LEU A 246 6.26 9.17 5.45
C LEU A 246 5.74 10.31 4.57
N ILE A 247 5.24 11.38 5.18
CA ILE A 247 5.06 12.67 4.50
C ILE A 247 6.05 13.65 5.10
N LEU A 248 6.95 14.16 4.26
CA LEU A 248 8.00 15.11 4.63
C LEU A 248 7.68 16.45 3.97
N GLN A 249 7.66 17.53 4.76
CA GLN A 249 7.46 18.89 4.25
C GLN A 249 8.63 19.77 4.65
N ALA A 250 9.19 20.53 3.72
CA ALA A 250 10.27 21.47 3.96
C ALA A 250 9.76 22.91 3.87
N ASP A 251 10.22 23.76 4.78
CA ASP A 251 10.07 25.22 4.71
C ASP A 251 11.47 25.86 4.68
N GLY A 252 11.67 26.82 3.79
CA GLY A 252 12.99 27.46 3.59
C GLY A 252 14.04 26.59 2.89
N ALA A 253 13.67 25.42 2.39
CA ALA A 253 14.47 24.57 1.50
C ALA A 253 13.55 23.83 0.51
N ALA A 254 14.09 23.41 -0.63
CA ALA A 254 13.38 22.63 -1.64
C ALA A 254 13.96 21.22 -1.75
N PHE A 255 13.10 20.22 -1.77
CA PHE A 255 13.47 18.85 -2.13
C PHE A 255 13.92 18.77 -3.59
N VAL A 256 14.82 17.84 -3.85
CA VAL A 256 15.32 17.53 -5.19
C VAL A 256 14.85 16.13 -5.56
N SER A 257 14.31 15.98 -6.77
CA SER A 257 13.96 14.69 -7.34
C SER A 257 15.15 13.73 -7.28
N LEU A 258 14.92 12.51 -6.81
CA LEU A 258 15.89 11.43 -6.91
C LEU A 258 15.69 10.57 -8.17
N LEU A 259 14.51 10.65 -8.79
CA LEU A 259 14.19 9.93 -10.01
C LEU A 259 14.78 10.66 -11.24
N GLU A 260 14.57 11.98 -11.29
CA GLU A 260 15.08 12.86 -12.34
C GLU A 260 15.91 14.00 -11.74
N PRO A 261 17.08 13.70 -11.13
CA PRO A 261 17.89 14.71 -10.48
C PRO A 261 18.47 15.69 -11.51
N PRO A 262 18.46 17.02 -11.22
CA PRO A 262 19.18 17.98 -12.06
C PRO A 262 20.68 17.66 -12.08
N ALA A 263 21.38 18.04 -13.16
CA ALA A 263 22.76 17.64 -13.40
C ALA A 263 23.73 17.92 -12.23
N GLY A 264 23.55 19.04 -11.52
CA GLY A 264 24.35 19.37 -10.34
C GLY A 264 24.09 18.48 -9.11
N ALA A 265 22.89 17.92 -8.99
CA ALA A 265 22.49 17.05 -7.89
C ALA A 265 22.71 15.56 -8.16
N ALA A 266 22.84 15.15 -9.43
CA ALA A 266 22.95 13.74 -9.82
C ALA A 266 24.01 12.94 -9.02
N PRO A 267 25.23 13.47 -8.75
CA PRO A 267 26.19 12.75 -7.92
C PRO A 267 25.73 12.53 -6.47
N ALA A 268 25.06 13.53 -5.86
CA ALA A 268 24.51 13.43 -4.52
C ALA A 268 23.32 12.47 -4.49
N ALA A 269 22.46 12.52 -5.51
CA ALA A 269 21.28 11.66 -5.61
C ALA A 269 21.68 10.19 -5.70
N ALA A 270 22.71 9.87 -6.48
CA ALA A 270 23.28 8.52 -6.59
C ALA A 270 23.89 7.98 -5.28
N ARG A 271 24.20 8.85 -4.30
CA ARG A 271 24.67 8.45 -2.96
C ARG A 271 23.55 8.20 -1.97
N CYS A 272 22.33 8.65 -2.26
CA CYS A 272 21.17 8.34 -1.42
C CYS A 272 20.92 6.83 -1.41
N ARG A 273 20.47 6.32 -0.26
CA ARG A 273 20.11 4.93 -0.03
C ARG A 273 18.72 4.87 0.56
N GLN A 274 17.90 4.00 -0.01
CA GLN A 274 16.54 3.75 0.46
C GLN A 274 16.47 2.35 1.04
N ARG A 275 15.71 2.18 2.12
CA ARG A 275 15.44 0.89 2.75
C ARG A 275 13.94 0.78 2.98
N ARG A 276 13.24 0.07 2.08
CA ARG A 276 11.79 -0.21 2.17
C ARG A 276 10.91 1.06 2.20
N CYS A 277 11.45 2.21 1.79
CA CYS A 277 10.76 3.49 1.76
C CYS A 277 11.44 4.38 0.71
N TRP A 278 10.80 4.52 -0.45
CA TRP A 278 11.29 5.30 -1.59
C TRP A 278 10.68 6.71 -1.59
N PRO A 279 11.48 7.78 -1.65
CA PRO A 279 10.97 9.15 -1.65
C PRO A 279 10.64 9.63 -3.06
N VAL A 280 9.45 10.18 -3.23
CA VAL A 280 9.03 10.89 -4.45
C VAL A 280 8.55 12.29 -4.10
N LEU A 281 8.80 13.25 -5.00
CA LEU A 281 8.18 14.57 -4.90
C LEU A 281 6.66 14.41 -4.95
N ALA A 282 5.95 15.17 -4.13
CA ALA A 282 4.50 15.08 -4.03
C ALA A 282 3.88 16.47 -3.99
N GLY A 283 2.59 16.53 -4.35
CA GLY A 283 1.86 17.78 -4.54
C GLY A 283 1.75 18.17 -6.01
N PRO A 284 1.21 19.36 -6.31
CA PRO A 284 1.02 19.81 -7.69
C PRO A 284 2.31 19.73 -8.51
N LYS A 285 2.21 19.33 -9.78
CA LYS A 285 3.38 19.17 -10.66
C LYS A 285 4.31 20.40 -10.61
N GLY A 286 5.58 20.15 -10.30
CA GLY A 286 6.60 21.19 -10.14
C GLY A 286 6.76 21.74 -8.71
N SER A 287 5.94 21.31 -7.74
CA SER A 287 6.18 21.57 -6.32
C SER A 287 7.41 20.82 -5.81
N THR A 288 8.15 21.44 -4.90
CA THR A 288 9.39 20.87 -4.33
C THR A 288 9.42 20.98 -2.81
N ASP A 289 8.30 21.26 -2.18
CA ASP A 289 8.18 21.47 -0.74
C ASP A 289 7.76 20.20 0.00
N THR A 290 7.22 19.19 -0.71
CA THR A 290 6.70 17.95 -0.11
C THR A 290 7.28 16.71 -0.79
N VAL A 291 7.59 15.70 0.03
CA VAL A 291 7.99 14.36 -0.38
C VAL A 291 7.07 13.33 0.28
N LEU A 292 6.63 12.34 -0.50
CA LEU A 292 6.01 11.11 0.00
C LEU A 292 7.05 9.99 -0.02
N GLY A 293 7.40 9.47 1.15
CA GLY A 293 8.21 8.26 1.29
C GLY A 293 7.31 7.04 1.31
N ALA A 294 7.17 6.35 0.17
CA ALA A 294 6.26 5.23 0.00
C ALA A 294 6.98 3.87 0.09
N PRO A 295 6.33 2.81 0.60
CA PRO A 295 6.87 1.45 0.60
C PRO A 295 6.72 0.74 -0.76
N ILE A 296 6.10 1.41 -1.74
CA ILE A 296 5.95 1.00 -3.13
C ILE A 296 6.65 2.02 -4.03
N ILE A 297 6.96 1.62 -5.26
CA ILE A 297 7.58 2.52 -6.23
C ILE A 297 6.51 3.42 -6.84
N LEU A 298 6.77 4.72 -6.83
CA LEU A 298 5.93 5.74 -7.45
C LEU A 298 6.81 6.65 -8.31
N TYR A 299 6.19 7.37 -9.22
CA TYR A 299 6.82 8.49 -9.92
C TYR A 299 6.69 9.78 -9.10
N ASP A 300 7.52 10.78 -9.41
CA ASP A 300 7.33 12.12 -8.86
C ASP A 300 5.99 12.71 -9.30
N HIS A 301 5.34 13.40 -8.38
CA HIS A 301 3.98 13.91 -8.52
C HIS A 301 2.99 12.79 -8.88
N PRO A 302 2.88 11.74 -8.04
CA PRO A 302 1.91 10.68 -8.28
C PRO A 302 0.50 11.25 -8.26
N GLU A 303 -0.35 10.78 -9.15
CA GLU A 303 -1.75 11.21 -9.30
C GLU A 303 -2.65 9.98 -9.17
N ILE A 304 -3.84 10.17 -8.59
CA ILE A 304 -4.90 9.17 -8.65
C ILE A 304 -5.70 9.46 -9.92
N ALA A 305 -5.96 8.43 -10.72
CA ALA A 305 -6.74 8.56 -11.95
C ALA A 305 -8.09 9.25 -11.66
N GLU A 306 -8.43 10.28 -12.42
CA GLU A 306 -9.68 11.05 -12.27
C GLU A 306 -10.92 10.17 -12.46
N GLN A 307 -10.76 9.07 -13.20
CA GLN A 307 -11.79 8.10 -13.52
C GLN A 307 -12.09 7.14 -12.36
N SER A 308 -11.26 7.12 -11.31
CA SER A 308 -11.41 6.24 -10.16
C SER A 308 -12.18 6.96 -9.04
N PRO A 309 -13.52 6.82 -8.93
CA PRO A 309 -14.32 7.53 -7.93
C PRO A 309 -14.04 7.07 -6.48
N GLY A 310 -13.09 6.15 -6.27
CA GLY A 310 -12.35 5.99 -5.02
C GLY A 310 -11.76 4.59 -4.85
N ALA A 311 -10.90 4.41 -3.86
CA ALA A 311 -10.05 3.24 -3.70
C ALA A 311 -10.79 1.89 -3.68
N LEU A 312 -10.18 0.89 -4.34
CA LEU A 312 -10.54 -0.53 -4.29
C LEU A 312 -9.50 -1.40 -3.55
N PHE A 313 -8.51 -0.75 -2.92
CA PHE A 313 -7.35 -1.36 -2.24
C PHE A 313 -6.35 -2.08 -3.15
N ASP A 314 -6.48 -1.85 -4.45
CA ASP A 314 -5.59 -2.27 -5.53
C ASP A 314 -5.43 -1.04 -6.44
N SER A 315 -4.37 -0.26 -6.22
CA SER A 315 -4.20 1.06 -6.85
C SER A 315 -3.58 0.97 -8.25
N THR A 316 -3.45 -0.24 -8.80
CA THR A 316 -3.06 -0.47 -10.20
C THR A 316 -4.32 -0.49 -11.06
N GLU A 317 -4.27 0.06 -12.27
CA GLU A 317 -5.36 0.52 -13.17
C GLU A 317 -6.44 -0.53 -13.58
N ILE A 318 -7.06 -1.20 -12.61
CA ILE A 318 -7.91 -2.40 -12.78
C ILE A 318 -9.32 -2.13 -12.22
N ASP A 319 -9.68 -0.86 -11.98
CA ASP A 319 -10.94 -0.48 -11.33
C ASP A 319 -12.17 -1.00 -12.07
N GLU A 320 -12.21 -0.87 -13.40
CA GLU A 320 -13.36 -1.32 -14.19
C GLU A 320 -13.62 -2.82 -14.02
N ILE A 321 -12.59 -3.66 -14.21
CA ILE A 321 -12.76 -5.12 -14.12
C ILE A 321 -13.03 -5.56 -12.68
N LEU A 322 -12.49 -4.88 -11.67
CA LEU A 322 -12.83 -5.16 -10.27
C LEU A 322 -14.28 -4.79 -9.98
N THR A 323 -14.76 -3.63 -10.45
CA THR A 323 -16.16 -3.22 -10.33
C THR A 323 -17.09 -4.23 -11.02
N LEU A 324 -16.80 -4.62 -12.27
CA LEU A 324 -17.57 -5.62 -12.99
C LEU A 324 -17.60 -6.97 -12.24
N ARG A 325 -16.47 -7.41 -11.69
CA ARG A 325 -16.40 -8.64 -10.88
C ARG A 325 -17.23 -8.53 -9.61
N VAL A 326 -17.20 -7.39 -8.92
CA VAL A 326 -18.07 -7.16 -7.75
C VAL A 326 -19.54 -7.25 -8.12
N MET A 327 -19.95 -6.67 -9.24
CA MET A 327 -21.34 -6.72 -9.70
C MET A 327 -21.82 -8.16 -9.97
N THR A 328 -20.91 -9.04 -10.40
CA THR A 328 -21.20 -10.48 -10.64
C THR A 328 -21.19 -11.35 -9.39
N MET A 329 -20.79 -10.83 -8.22
CA MET A 329 -20.84 -11.58 -6.96
C MET A 329 -22.29 -11.92 -6.59
N THR A 330 -22.49 -13.08 -5.98
CA THR A 330 -23.80 -13.47 -5.45
C THR A 330 -24.21 -12.58 -4.26
N GLU A 331 -25.51 -12.50 -3.98
CA GLU A 331 -26.03 -11.76 -2.81
C GLU A 331 -25.42 -12.24 -1.49
N GLN A 332 -25.18 -13.53 -1.35
CA GLN A 332 -24.52 -14.10 -0.16
C GLN A 332 -23.08 -13.60 -0.03
N GLU A 333 -22.33 -13.58 -1.13
CA GLU A 333 -20.94 -13.12 -1.15
C GLU A 333 -20.85 -11.61 -0.87
N LYS A 334 -21.76 -10.81 -1.45
CA LYS A 334 -21.87 -9.38 -1.16
C LYS A 334 -22.23 -9.13 0.30
N ALA A 335 -23.17 -9.90 0.87
CA ALA A 335 -23.54 -9.81 2.27
C ALA A 335 -22.36 -10.11 3.21
N GLU A 336 -21.54 -11.13 2.89
CA GLU A 336 -20.33 -11.43 3.66
C GLU A 336 -19.28 -10.30 3.54
N ALA A 337 -19.04 -9.77 2.34
CA ALA A 337 -18.12 -8.65 2.15
C ALA A 337 -18.55 -7.43 2.96
N ARG A 338 -19.84 -7.06 2.93
CA ARG A 338 -20.41 -5.99 3.75
C ARG A 338 -20.30 -6.23 5.26
N ALA A 339 -20.29 -7.48 5.70
CA ALA A 339 -20.11 -7.87 7.09
C ALA A 339 -18.63 -7.92 7.52
N THR A 340 -17.71 -8.03 6.56
CA THR A 340 -16.27 -8.16 6.81
C THR A 340 -15.69 -6.83 7.33
N ASP A 341 -15.80 -5.75 6.58
CA ASP A 341 -15.20 -4.45 6.93
C ASP A 341 -16.12 -3.29 6.49
N PRO A 342 -16.23 -2.19 7.26
CA PRO A 342 -16.99 -1.01 6.82
C PRO A 342 -16.56 -0.46 5.46
N ARG A 343 -15.26 -0.47 5.15
CA ARG A 343 -14.75 -0.01 3.85
C ARG A 343 -15.10 -0.99 2.72
N ALA A 344 -15.11 -2.30 3.00
CA ALA A 344 -15.62 -3.28 2.05
C ALA A 344 -17.10 -3.03 1.72
N ARG A 345 -17.91 -2.71 2.74
CA ARG A 345 -19.31 -2.35 2.54
C ARG A 345 -19.45 -1.13 1.62
N GLU A 346 -18.67 -0.08 1.85
CA GLU A 346 -18.66 1.11 0.98
C GLU A 346 -18.30 0.75 -0.47
N ILE A 347 -17.31 -0.13 -0.69
CA ILE A 347 -16.95 -0.61 -2.03
C ILE A 347 -18.13 -1.33 -2.70
N ILE A 348 -18.74 -2.31 -2.01
CA ILE A 348 -19.84 -3.10 -2.57
C ILE A 348 -21.05 -2.19 -2.85
N ASP A 349 -21.42 -1.32 -1.90
CA ASP A 349 -22.58 -0.44 -2.02
C ASP A 349 -22.41 0.55 -3.18
N ARG A 350 -21.19 1.08 -3.37
CA ARG A 350 -20.86 1.94 -4.51
C ARG A 350 -20.93 1.21 -5.83
N CYS A 351 -20.40 -0.03 -5.92
CA CYS A 351 -20.47 -0.82 -7.15
C CYS A 351 -21.93 -1.18 -7.50
N ASP A 352 -22.75 -1.54 -6.52
CA ASP A 352 -24.16 -1.88 -6.72
C ASP A 352 -25.02 -0.66 -7.12
N ALA A 353 -24.65 0.54 -6.66
CA ALA A 353 -25.34 1.79 -6.98
C ALA A 353 -24.87 2.43 -8.31
N MET A 354 -23.82 1.90 -8.93
CA MET A 354 -23.19 2.51 -10.11
C MET A 354 -24.11 2.46 -11.33
N SER A 355 -24.27 3.61 -11.98
CA SER A 355 -24.99 3.73 -13.24
C SER A 355 -24.14 3.28 -14.44
N ALA A 356 -24.80 2.94 -15.55
CA ALA A 356 -24.10 2.59 -16.79
C ALA A 356 -23.20 3.73 -17.32
N ALA A 357 -23.59 5.00 -17.10
CA ALA A 357 -22.80 6.15 -17.50
C ALA A 357 -21.54 6.33 -16.64
N GLU A 358 -21.61 6.02 -15.34
CA GLU A 358 -20.44 6.01 -14.45
C GLU A 358 -19.51 4.84 -14.79
N LEU A 359 -20.07 3.66 -15.09
CA LEU A 359 -19.31 2.51 -15.56
C LEU A 359 -18.55 2.81 -16.88
N GLN A 360 -19.20 3.51 -17.81
CA GLN A 360 -18.56 3.95 -19.06
C GLN A 360 -17.40 4.92 -18.84
N GLN A 361 -17.40 5.69 -17.76
CA GLN A 361 -16.30 6.59 -17.41
C GLN A 361 -15.08 5.84 -16.86
N LEU A 362 -15.27 4.61 -16.36
CA LEU A 362 -14.18 3.72 -15.94
C LEU A 362 -13.44 3.09 -17.12
N HIS A 363 -14.04 3.09 -18.32
CA HIS A 363 -13.33 2.66 -19.52
C HIS A 363 -12.13 3.58 -19.74
N GLY A 364 -10.93 2.99 -19.73
CA GLY A 364 -9.69 3.71 -19.99
C GLY A 364 -9.81 4.50 -21.29
N LEU A 365 -9.72 5.84 -21.19
CA LEU A 365 -9.58 6.67 -22.38
C LEU A 365 -8.19 6.38 -22.96
N LEU A 366 -8.14 5.63 -24.07
CA LEU A 366 -6.95 5.53 -24.90
C LEU A 366 -6.53 6.95 -25.32
N ARG A 367 -5.58 7.53 -24.60
CA ARG A 367 -4.88 8.74 -25.04
C ARG A 367 -3.91 8.30 -26.12
N ASP A 368 -4.19 8.67 -27.37
CA ASP A 368 -3.26 8.47 -28.48
C ASP A 368 -1.92 9.16 -28.16
N PRO A 369 -0.84 8.40 -27.88
CA PRO A 369 0.46 8.98 -27.54
C PRO A 369 1.13 9.68 -28.73
N HIS A 370 0.55 9.57 -29.93
CA HIS A 370 0.99 10.27 -31.15
C HIS A 370 0.13 11.49 -31.48
N ALA A 371 -0.88 11.82 -30.68
CA ALA A 371 -1.70 13.00 -30.91
C ALA A 371 -0.84 14.28 -30.77
N PRO A 372 -0.75 15.13 -31.80
CA PRO A 372 -0.02 16.39 -31.70
C PRO A 372 -0.68 17.29 -30.64
N PRO A 373 0.09 18.10 -29.90
CA PRO A 373 -0.45 19.01 -28.90
C PRO A 373 -1.47 19.96 -29.56
N PRO A 374 -2.61 20.26 -28.89
CA PRO A 374 -3.64 21.11 -29.48
C PRO A 374 -3.04 22.49 -29.79
N VAL A 375 -3.15 22.88 -31.05
CA VAL A 375 -2.65 24.17 -31.54
C VAL A 375 -3.57 25.27 -31.00
N PRO A 376 -3.06 26.32 -30.34
CA PRO A 376 -3.89 27.43 -29.88
C PRO A 376 -4.33 28.26 -31.09
N GLY A 377 -5.56 28.00 -31.55
CA GLY A 377 -6.24 28.77 -32.58
C GLY A 377 -7.70 29.05 -32.18
N PRO A 378 -8.32 30.12 -32.70
CA PRO A 378 -9.68 30.48 -32.32
C PRO A 378 -10.67 29.38 -32.76
N VAL A 379 -11.45 28.90 -31.80
CA VAL A 379 -12.51 27.89 -31.98
C VAL A 379 -13.55 28.43 -32.97
N PRO A 380 -13.78 27.80 -34.13
CA PRO A 380 -14.90 28.19 -34.98
C PRO A 380 -16.21 27.69 -34.35
N GLY A 381 -17.13 28.63 -34.14
CA GLY A 381 -18.59 28.47 -34.07
C GLY A 381 -19.14 27.20 -33.41
N ALA A 382 -19.60 27.36 -32.16
CA ALA A 382 -20.57 26.47 -31.55
C ALA A 382 -21.88 26.50 -32.35
N ASP A 383 -22.07 25.57 -33.28
CA ASP A 383 -23.34 25.15 -33.88
C ASP A 383 -23.09 23.97 -34.84
N ALA A 384 -22.82 22.78 -34.27
CA ALA A 384 -23.01 21.43 -34.85
C ALA A 384 -22.11 20.39 -34.14
N HIS A 385 -22.34 20.14 -32.85
CA HIS A 385 -21.94 18.85 -32.28
C HIS A 385 -23.18 17.94 -32.36
N PRO A 386 -23.16 16.85 -33.14
CA PRO A 386 -24.23 15.86 -33.08
C PRO A 386 -24.28 15.28 -31.66
N ASP A 387 -25.48 15.06 -31.16
CA ASP A 387 -25.72 14.46 -29.85
C ASP A 387 -25.15 13.03 -29.85
N LEU A 388 -23.98 12.85 -29.20
CA LEU A 388 -23.26 11.58 -29.13
C LEU A 388 -23.98 10.52 -28.27
N ARG A 389 -25.11 10.86 -27.64
CA ARG A 389 -25.89 9.94 -26.81
C ARG A 389 -26.65 8.87 -27.62
N ASP A 390 -26.89 9.12 -28.91
CA ASP A 390 -27.60 8.20 -29.83
C ASP A 390 -26.73 7.70 -30.99
N ALA A 391 -25.41 7.98 -30.98
CA ALA A 391 -24.51 7.47 -32.00
C ALA A 391 -24.14 6.01 -31.68
N GLU A 392 -24.47 5.07 -32.57
CA GLU A 392 -23.85 3.74 -32.50
C GLU A 392 -22.32 3.93 -32.52
N PRO A 393 -21.58 3.28 -31.59
CA PRO A 393 -20.14 3.36 -31.60
C PRO A 393 -19.63 2.91 -32.97
N PRO A 394 -18.57 3.53 -33.52
CA PRO A 394 -17.97 3.03 -34.75
C PRO A 394 -17.62 1.56 -34.49
N ALA A 395 -18.32 0.67 -35.19
CA ALA A 395 -18.01 -0.75 -35.14
C ALA A 395 -16.52 -0.88 -35.46
N PHE A 396 -15.77 -1.58 -34.61
CA PHE A 396 -14.44 -2.04 -34.97
C PHE A 396 -14.56 -2.73 -36.34
N ASP A 397 -14.00 -2.13 -37.38
CA ASP A 397 -13.98 -2.72 -38.71
C ASP A 397 -13.04 -3.91 -38.66
N THR A 398 -13.60 -5.08 -38.32
CA THR A 398 -12.87 -6.34 -38.32
C THR A 398 -12.67 -6.88 -39.75
N GLY A 399 -12.98 -6.11 -40.79
CA GLY A 399 -12.90 -6.56 -42.19
C GLY A 399 -13.80 -7.76 -42.49
N GLY A 400 -14.84 -7.99 -41.67
CA GLY A 400 -15.71 -9.17 -41.74
C GLY A 400 -15.20 -10.40 -40.99
N ALA A 401 -14.09 -10.30 -40.25
CA ALA A 401 -13.68 -11.34 -39.30
C ALA A 401 -14.51 -11.26 -38.01
N PRO A 402 -14.84 -12.39 -37.36
CA PRO A 402 -15.39 -12.35 -36.01
C PRO A 402 -14.39 -11.67 -35.06
N TRP A 403 -14.89 -10.87 -34.12
CA TRP A 403 -14.06 -10.17 -33.13
C TRP A 403 -13.24 -11.11 -32.23
N TRP A 404 -13.57 -12.40 -32.22
CA TRP A 404 -12.82 -13.47 -31.57
C TRP A 404 -13.10 -14.82 -32.26
N ASP A 405 -12.06 -15.60 -32.53
CA ASP A 405 -12.12 -16.96 -33.09
C ASP A 405 -11.35 -17.95 -32.19
N PRO A 406 -12.03 -18.91 -31.53
CA PRO A 406 -11.40 -19.95 -30.72
C PRO A 406 -10.36 -20.79 -31.49
N ALA A 407 -10.45 -20.87 -32.82
CA ALA A 407 -9.49 -21.60 -33.64
C ALA A 407 -8.15 -20.85 -33.81
N ALA A 408 -8.16 -19.50 -33.74
CA ALA A 408 -6.94 -18.69 -33.77
C ALA A 408 -6.10 -18.89 -32.48
N ASP A 409 -6.75 -19.06 -31.33
CA ASP A 409 -6.09 -19.43 -30.07
C ASP A 409 -5.40 -20.81 -30.15
N ALA A 410 -5.87 -21.71 -31.03
CA ALA A 410 -5.27 -23.03 -31.22
C ALA A 410 -4.03 -23.02 -32.12
N GLU A 411 -3.77 -21.92 -32.86
CA GLU A 411 -2.56 -21.73 -33.68
C GLU A 411 -1.38 -21.19 -32.86
N VAL A 412 -1.65 -20.57 -31.70
CA VAL A 412 -0.65 -20.07 -30.76
C VAL A 412 -0.30 -21.18 -29.77
N SER A 413 0.98 -21.51 -29.64
CA SER A 413 1.44 -22.55 -28.72
C SER A 413 2.60 -22.01 -27.90
N PRO A 414 2.33 -21.29 -26.79
CA PRO A 414 3.33 -20.54 -26.03
C PRO A 414 4.57 -21.34 -25.59
N GLY A 415 4.44 -22.66 -25.43
CA GLY A 415 5.53 -23.57 -25.08
C GLY A 415 6.40 -24.05 -26.27
N SER A 416 5.93 -23.93 -27.51
CA SER A 416 6.68 -24.25 -28.73
C SER A 416 7.04 -23.03 -29.57
N ASP A 417 6.42 -21.89 -29.28
CA ASP A 417 6.67 -20.63 -29.95
C ASP A 417 8.08 -20.13 -29.63
N ALA A 418 8.69 -19.48 -30.63
CA ALA A 418 10.05 -19.03 -30.57
C ALA A 418 10.19 -17.68 -31.26
N VAL A 419 10.99 -16.81 -30.68
CA VAL A 419 11.35 -15.50 -31.24
C VAL A 419 12.83 -15.50 -31.62
N VAL A 420 13.19 -14.73 -32.64
CA VAL A 420 14.60 -14.54 -33.00
C VAL A 420 15.08 -13.23 -32.37
N ILE A 421 16.07 -13.32 -31.49
CA ILE A 421 16.70 -12.19 -30.81
C ILE A 421 18.17 -12.20 -31.20
N ASP A 422 18.68 -11.10 -31.76
CA ASP A 422 20.07 -11.00 -32.27
C ASP A 422 20.50 -12.19 -33.16
N GLY A 423 19.58 -12.72 -33.96
CA GLY A 423 19.82 -13.87 -34.85
C GLY A 423 19.81 -15.23 -34.17
N VAL A 424 19.58 -15.30 -32.85
CA VAL A 424 19.45 -16.54 -32.08
C VAL A 424 17.98 -16.87 -31.87
N ARG A 425 17.59 -18.12 -32.17
CA ARG A 425 16.25 -18.61 -31.88
C ARG A 425 16.11 -18.85 -30.38
N VAL A 426 15.24 -18.08 -29.74
CA VAL A 426 14.91 -18.13 -28.31
C VAL A 426 13.53 -18.77 -28.17
N SER A 427 13.46 -19.87 -27.43
CA SER A 427 12.23 -20.60 -27.09
C SER A 427 12.22 -20.99 -25.62
N GLN A 428 11.14 -21.60 -25.13
CA GLN A 428 11.08 -22.18 -23.79
C GLN A 428 12.34 -22.99 -23.46
N GLY A 429 12.93 -22.71 -22.28
CA GLY A 429 14.18 -23.29 -21.79
C GLY A 429 15.46 -22.53 -22.17
N SER A 430 15.40 -21.54 -23.07
CA SER A 430 16.55 -20.71 -23.43
C SER A 430 16.98 -19.82 -22.25
N LEU A 431 18.28 -19.52 -22.16
CA LEU A 431 18.79 -18.55 -21.20
C LEU A 431 19.01 -17.20 -21.88
N VAL A 432 18.59 -16.14 -21.22
CA VAL A 432 18.73 -14.75 -21.68
C VAL A 432 19.27 -13.90 -20.53
N ARG A 433 19.98 -12.82 -20.86
CA ARG A 433 20.28 -11.73 -19.93
C ARG A 433 19.31 -10.58 -20.17
N VAL A 434 18.81 -9.99 -19.09
CA VAL A 434 17.82 -8.92 -19.15
C VAL A 434 18.50 -7.56 -19.18
N HIS A 435 18.12 -6.71 -20.14
CA HIS A 435 18.57 -5.32 -20.34
C HIS A 435 17.33 -4.41 -20.42
N PRO A 436 16.69 -4.09 -19.28
CA PRO A 436 15.46 -3.32 -19.26
C PRO A 436 15.65 -1.96 -19.94
N SER A 437 14.73 -1.59 -20.83
CA SER A 437 14.76 -0.31 -21.52
C SER A 437 14.00 0.77 -20.75
N ARG A 438 14.12 2.05 -21.15
CA ARG A 438 13.42 3.19 -20.52
C ARG A 438 11.88 3.15 -20.62
N ARG A 439 11.29 2.13 -21.24
CA ARG A 439 9.85 1.89 -21.30
C ARG A 439 9.37 0.83 -20.31
N ALA A 440 10.28 0.19 -19.59
CA ALA A 440 9.97 -0.85 -18.62
C ALA A 440 9.43 -0.27 -17.30
N ASP A 441 8.69 -1.08 -16.54
CA ASP A 441 8.22 -0.69 -15.21
C ASP A 441 9.43 -0.45 -14.29
N ALA A 442 9.31 0.42 -13.31
CA ALA A 442 10.42 0.76 -12.41
C ALA A 442 10.94 -0.47 -11.63
N GLN A 443 10.12 -1.52 -11.51
CA GLN A 443 10.49 -2.82 -10.96
C GLN A 443 11.44 -3.62 -11.88
N ASP A 444 11.36 -3.45 -13.20
CA ASP A 444 12.17 -4.20 -14.16
C ASP A 444 13.64 -3.80 -14.10
N LEU A 445 13.93 -2.55 -13.71
CA LEU A 445 15.29 -2.05 -13.52
C LEU A 445 16.10 -2.84 -12.48
N PHE A 446 15.44 -3.51 -11.53
CA PHE A 446 16.12 -4.36 -10.54
C PHE A 446 16.68 -5.65 -11.14
N PHE A 447 16.20 -6.04 -12.32
CA PHE A 447 16.63 -7.24 -13.04
C PHE A 447 17.68 -6.95 -14.11
N ALA A 448 18.15 -5.71 -14.21
CA ALA A 448 19.23 -5.35 -15.12
C ALA A 448 20.45 -6.26 -14.93
N ASP A 449 20.95 -6.78 -16.06
CA ASP A 449 22.06 -7.73 -16.16
C ASP A 449 21.84 -9.11 -15.53
N GLN A 450 20.65 -9.41 -14.99
CA GLN A 450 20.35 -10.72 -14.44
C GLN A 450 20.09 -11.76 -15.53
N VAL A 451 20.39 -13.02 -15.22
CA VAL A 451 20.16 -14.17 -16.11
C VAL A 451 18.80 -14.79 -15.80
N ALA A 452 18.00 -14.98 -16.84
CA ALA A 452 16.68 -15.57 -16.75
C ALA A 452 16.52 -16.74 -17.73
N ARG A 453 15.64 -17.68 -17.36
CA ARG A 453 15.17 -18.76 -18.21
C ARG A 453 13.85 -18.38 -18.84
N VAL A 454 13.75 -18.57 -20.15
CA VAL A 454 12.52 -18.37 -20.91
C VAL A 454 11.54 -19.48 -20.59
N THR A 455 10.32 -19.12 -20.17
CA THR A 455 9.25 -20.07 -19.86
C THR A 455 8.20 -20.12 -20.98
N ALA A 456 7.96 -19.01 -21.67
CA ALA A 456 7.06 -18.95 -22.82
C ALA A 456 7.42 -17.78 -23.75
N VAL A 457 7.01 -17.87 -25.01
CA VAL A 457 6.98 -16.75 -25.96
C VAL A 457 5.52 -16.50 -26.30
N LEU A 458 5.06 -15.27 -26.12
CA LEU A 458 3.67 -14.86 -26.25
C LEU A 458 3.55 -13.76 -27.30
N SER A 459 2.41 -13.72 -27.99
CA SER A 459 2.05 -12.59 -28.84
C SER A 459 0.83 -11.88 -28.25
N ASP A 460 0.85 -10.55 -28.23
CA ASP A 460 -0.32 -9.76 -27.89
C ASP A 460 -1.25 -9.58 -29.10
N VAL A 461 -2.41 -8.97 -28.86
CA VAL A 461 -3.45 -8.73 -29.87
C VAL A 461 -3.04 -7.71 -30.93
N ASP A 462 -2.04 -6.88 -30.64
CA ASP A 462 -1.49 -5.86 -31.55
C ASP A 462 -0.30 -6.40 -32.36
N GLY A 463 0.06 -7.69 -32.18
CA GLY A 463 1.16 -8.37 -32.86
C GLY A 463 2.53 -8.17 -32.22
N GLY A 464 2.60 -7.56 -31.04
CA GLY A 464 3.80 -7.48 -30.22
C GLY A 464 4.18 -8.84 -29.66
N VAL A 465 5.48 -9.11 -29.53
CA VAL A 465 5.99 -10.37 -28.94
C VAL A 465 6.51 -10.07 -27.55
N HIS A 466 6.11 -10.88 -26.57
CA HIS A 466 6.53 -10.80 -25.18
C HIS A 466 7.16 -12.12 -24.75
N VAL A 467 8.33 -12.05 -24.11
CA VAL A 467 9.05 -13.24 -23.64
C VAL A 467 8.87 -13.36 -22.14
N ALA A 468 8.24 -14.45 -21.69
CA ALA A 468 7.99 -14.75 -20.29
C ALA A 468 9.23 -15.41 -19.66
N LEU A 469 9.69 -14.88 -18.53
CA LEU A 469 10.96 -15.24 -17.89
C LEU A 469 10.80 -15.62 -16.41
N VAL A 470 11.68 -16.51 -15.95
CA VAL A 470 11.98 -16.78 -14.53
C VAL A 470 13.47 -16.57 -14.30
N LEU A 471 13.82 -15.73 -13.32
CA LEU A 471 15.23 -15.45 -13.00
C LEU A 471 15.90 -16.69 -12.39
N VAL A 472 17.14 -16.98 -12.81
CA VAL A 472 17.84 -18.20 -12.39
C VAL A 472 18.14 -18.22 -10.89
N ASP A 473 18.45 -17.06 -10.32
CA ASP A 473 18.83 -16.90 -8.90
C ASP A 473 17.66 -16.41 -8.03
N ASP A 474 16.41 -16.46 -8.53
CA ASP A 474 15.25 -16.10 -7.74
C ASP A 474 14.90 -17.19 -6.71
N PRO A 475 14.98 -16.89 -5.40
CA PRO A 475 14.65 -17.85 -4.35
C PRO A 475 13.17 -18.29 -4.35
N ALA A 476 12.30 -17.60 -5.10
CA ALA A 476 10.91 -17.95 -5.30
C ALA A 476 10.61 -18.56 -6.68
N ALA A 477 11.61 -18.91 -7.48
CA ALA A 477 11.44 -19.45 -8.84
C ALA A 477 10.45 -20.64 -8.92
N ASP A 478 10.50 -21.56 -7.95
CA ASP A 478 9.59 -22.72 -7.88
C ASP A 478 8.12 -22.32 -7.62
N LEU A 479 7.91 -21.16 -6.99
CA LEU A 479 6.58 -20.60 -6.70
C LEU A 479 5.96 -20.00 -7.98
N HIS A 480 6.77 -19.33 -8.81
CA HIS A 480 6.37 -18.75 -10.10
C HIS A 480 5.85 -19.79 -11.09
N ASP A 481 6.51 -20.95 -11.17
CA ASP A 481 6.09 -22.08 -12.01
C ASP A 481 4.76 -22.70 -11.53
N TRP A 482 4.43 -22.61 -10.23
CA TRP A 482 3.23 -23.24 -9.65
C TRP A 482 1.92 -22.44 -9.86
N TYR A 483 1.97 -21.10 -9.94
CA TYR A 483 0.79 -20.26 -10.20
C TYR A 483 0.84 -19.43 -11.48
N GLY A 484 1.88 -19.58 -12.31
CA GLY A 484 1.94 -19.04 -13.67
C GLY A 484 2.18 -17.52 -13.76
N ARG A 485 2.95 -16.94 -12.83
CA ARG A 485 3.37 -15.53 -12.91
C ARG A 485 4.83 -15.44 -13.32
N TYR A 486 5.08 -14.91 -14.51
CA TYR A 486 6.40 -14.69 -15.09
C TYR A 486 6.68 -13.20 -15.24
N PHE A 487 7.95 -12.83 -15.37
CA PHE A 487 8.33 -11.49 -15.82
C PHE A 487 8.25 -11.43 -17.35
N TYR A 488 7.77 -10.33 -17.91
CA TYR A 488 7.57 -10.20 -19.36
C TYR A 488 8.46 -9.08 -19.90
N PHE A 489 9.25 -9.41 -20.92
CA PHE A 489 10.14 -8.46 -21.57
C PHE A 489 9.96 -8.48 -23.08
N ALA A 490 10.20 -7.34 -23.72
CA ALA A 490 10.25 -7.27 -25.16
C ALA A 490 11.56 -7.92 -25.69
N PRO A 491 11.57 -8.47 -26.92
CA PRO A 491 12.75 -9.11 -27.50
C PRO A 491 14.01 -8.23 -27.53
N ASP A 492 13.87 -6.91 -27.70
CA ASP A 492 14.98 -5.95 -27.73
C ASP A 492 15.57 -5.65 -26.34
N GLU A 493 14.91 -6.08 -25.28
CA GLU A 493 15.38 -5.97 -23.89
C GLU A 493 16.14 -7.23 -23.43
N LEU A 494 16.38 -8.19 -24.33
CA LEU A 494 16.97 -9.48 -24.00
C LEU A 494 18.22 -9.77 -24.84
N GLU A 495 19.26 -10.29 -24.17
CA GLU A 495 20.47 -10.78 -24.82
C GLU A 495 20.54 -12.31 -24.68
N PRO A 496 20.46 -13.09 -25.78
CA PRO A 496 20.52 -14.55 -25.71
C PRO A 496 21.88 -15.07 -25.25
N LEU A 497 21.88 -16.02 -24.30
CA LEU A 497 23.09 -16.67 -23.82
C LEU A 497 23.30 -18.01 -24.53
N THR A 498 24.26 -18.07 -25.46
CA THR A 498 24.65 -19.35 -26.07
C THR A 498 25.28 -20.31 -25.06
N ALA A 499 24.94 -21.60 -25.17
CA ALA A 499 25.31 -22.69 -24.25
C ALA A 499 26.80 -22.84 -23.90
N GLY A 500 27.72 -22.17 -24.61
CA GLY A 500 29.15 -22.15 -24.32
C GLY A 500 29.58 -21.22 -23.17
N ARG A 501 28.75 -20.24 -22.76
CA ARG A 501 29.10 -19.25 -21.71
C ARG A 501 28.47 -19.51 -20.34
N ALA A 502 27.50 -20.43 -20.25
CA ALA A 502 26.84 -20.78 -18.98
C ALA A 502 27.76 -21.54 -18.00
N GLN A 503 28.87 -22.10 -18.49
CA GLN A 503 29.79 -22.91 -17.70
C GLN A 503 30.84 -22.06 -16.95
N GLU A 504 31.21 -20.89 -17.47
CA GLU A 504 32.16 -19.96 -16.81
C GLU A 504 31.54 -19.30 -15.58
N HIS A 505 30.26 -18.90 -15.63
CA HIS A 505 29.60 -18.24 -14.49
C HIS A 505 29.29 -19.20 -13.32
N ARG A 506 29.14 -20.51 -13.60
CA ARG A 506 28.90 -21.52 -12.54
C ARG A 506 30.16 -21.81 -11.71
N GLU A 507 31.34 -21.53 -12.25
CA GLU A 507 32.62 -21.69 -11.55
C GLU A 507 32.98 -20.46 -10.71
N GLU A 508 32.64 -19.24 -11.16
CA GLU A 508 32.88 -18.01 -10.37
C GLU A 508 31.96 -17.87 -9.15
N SER A 509 30.70 -18.33 -9.20
CA SER A 509 29.80 -18.30 -8.03
C SER A 509 30.05 -19.39 -6.98
N ARG A 510 31.08 -20.24 -7.17
CA ARG A 510 31.47 -21.30 -6.23
C ARG A 510 32.85 -21.10 -5.59
N SER A 511 33.50 -19.95 -5.81
CA SER A 511 34.79 -19.60 -5.16
C SER A 511 34.65 -18.49 -4.15
#